data_AF-A0A8E2S2D3-F1
#
_entry.id   AF-A0A8E2S2D3-F1
#
_cell.length_a   1.000
_cell.length_b   1.000
_cell.length_c   1.000
_cell.angle_alpha   90.00
_cell.angle_beta   90.00
_cell.angle_gamma   90.00
#
_symmetry.space_group_name_H-M   'P 1'
#
loop_
_entity.id
_entity.type
_entity.pdbx_description
1 polymer ?
#
loop_
_entity_poly.entity_id
_entity_poly.type
_entity_poly.pdbx_seq_one_letter_code
_entity_poly.pdbx_strand_id
1 'polypeptide(L)'
;MLFNKQRFAALMLVISISSHASDTTSEVNREQLAAVKSVTVVYPGKPVYIAFGPSGPVHIPIPLPGAGVVGALAAGTAAGAVNAELGKSDDHSPTLLNDLVTARFGDTGLNRRFTDRIETVLRNHGFTVREVDASAPGLPTIKPDEHFALHASGAPYQGSDAVLFVRVGTGYVSPGRYHAYTRRAIGNIVMFKSDTYEAILSQHVNWKQSDDAYRYASVDALGSDLQHAIDGLEEGLMAQVDPFDKLFDAPQR
;
A
#
# COMPACT_ATOMS: atom_id res chain seq x y z
N MET A 1 7.78 -5.97 -40.48
CA MET A 1 7.86 -5.21 -39.21
C MET A 1 7.59 -6.19 -38.08
N LEU A 2 8.64 -6.69 -37.42
CA LEU A 2 8.53 -7.58 -36.27
C LEU A 2 8.43 -6.74 -34.99
N PHE A 3 7.39 -6.99 -34.20
CA PHE A 3 7.23 -6.44 -32.86
C PHE A 3 8.28 -7.02 -31.91
N ASN A 4 9.13 -6.14 -31.37
CA ASN A 4 10.11 -6.47 -30.36
C ASN A 4 9.40 -6.51 -28.99
N LYS A 5 9.14 -7.72 -28.47
CA LYS A 5 8.72 -7.91 -27.07
C LYS A 5 9.98 -7.88 -26.20
N GLN A 6 10.25 -6.75 -25.55
CA GLN A 6 11.30 -6.67 -24.53
C GLN A 6 10.90 -7.49 -23.30
N ARG A 7 11.89 -8.21 -22.76
CA ARG A 7 11.76 -9.26 -21.76
C ARG A 7 11.77 -8.63 -20.37
N PHE A 8 10.69 -8.83 -19.61
CA PHE A 8 10.70 -8.65 -18.15
C PHE A 8 11.58 -9.72 -17.53
N ALA A 9 12.59 -9.31 -16.75
CA ALA A 9 13.34 -10.23 -15.90
C ALA A 9 12.56 -10.38 -14.58
N ALA A 10 11.80 -11.47 -14.46
CA ALA A 10 11.12 -11.82 -13.22
C ALA A 10 12.15 -12.32 -12.20
N LEU A 11 12.28 -11.64 -11.05
CA LEU A 11 13.11 -12.10 -9.94
C LEU A 11 12.25 -12.89 -8.95
N MET A 12 12.29 -14.21 -9.02
CA MET A 12 11.72 -15.11 -8.02
C MET A 12 12.66 -15.21 -6.81
N LEU A 13 12.24 -14.70 -5.65
CA LEU A 13 12.96 -14.87 -4.37
C LEU A 13 12.47 -16.14 -3.65
N VAL A 14 13.40 -16.99 -3.22
CA VAL A 14 13.14 -18.21 -2.46
C VAL A 14 12.71 -17.86 -1.03
N ILE A 15 11.50 -18.30 -0.66
CA ILE A 15 10.90 -18.11 0.67
C ILE A 15 11.61 -19.03 1.68
N SER A 16 12.26 -18.44 2.68
CA SER A 16 12.74 -19.16 3.86
C SER A 16 11.54 -19.43 4.78
N ILE A 17 11.35 -20.69 5.14
CA ILE A 17 10.19 -21.20 5.88
C ILE A 17 10.28 -20.72 7.34
N SER A 18 9.45 -19.75 7.73
CA SER A 18 9.25 -19.32 9.13
C SER A 18 7.93 -18.55 9.28
N SER A 19 6.76 -19.22 9.22
CA SER A 19 5.39 -18.71 9.51
C SER A 19 4.95 -17.31 9.02
N HIS A 20 5.77 -16.62 8.22
CA HIS A 20 5.57 -15.33 7.58
C HIS A 20 5.24 -15.62 6.12
N ALA A 21 3.96 -15.53 5.74
CA ALA A 21 3.57 -15.55 4.34
C ALA A 21 3.60 -14.10 3.82
N SER A 22 4.74 -13.69 3.29
CA SER A 22 4.87 -12.46 2.49
C SER A 22 4.89 -12.86 1.02
N ASP A 23 3.74 -12.82 0.35
CA ASP A 23 3.63 -12.97 -1.11
C ASP A 23 3.92 -11.62 -1.79
N THR A 24 4.97 -10.93 -1.33
CA THR A 24 5.39 -9.66 -1.92
C THR A 24 6.07 -9.97 -3.24
N THR A 25 5.42 -9.61 -4.35
CA THR A 25 6.00 -9.71 -5.70
C THR A 25 6.55 -8.35 -6.10
N SER A 26 7.64 -8.33 -6.86
CA SER A 26 8.25 -7.07 -7.30
C SER A 26 8.82 -7.17 -8.70
N GLU A 27 8.71 -6.07 -9.44
CA GLU A 27 9.18 -5.91 -10.80
C GLU A 27 10.01 -4.63 -10.89
N VAL A 28 11.19 -4.71 -11.51
CA VAL A 28 12.10 -3.55 -11.66
C VAL A 28 12.68 -3.53 -13.06
N ASN A 29 12.41 -2.45 -13.80
CA ASN A 29 13.12 -2.15 -15.04
C ASN A 29 14.41 -1.38 -14.71
N ARG A 30 15.52 -2.12 -14.57
CA ARG A 30 16.82 -1.59 -14.13
C ARG A 30 17.41 -0.55 -15.09
N GLU A 31 17.22 -0.74 -16.40
CA GLU A 31 17.72 0.18 -17.42
C GLU A 31 17.02 1.55 -17.29
N GLN A 32 15.70 1.53 -17.20
CA GLN A 32 14.91 2.74 -17.04
C GLN A 32 15.14 3.37 -15.66
N LEU A 33 15.26 2.57 -14.60
CA LEU A 33 15.55 3.07 -13.25
C LEU A 33 16.92 3.76 -13.16
N ALA A 34 17.95 3.26 -13.85
CA ALA A 34 19.28 3.87 -13.83
C ALA A 34 19.31 5.29 -14.44
N ALA A 35 18.38 5.57 -15.36
CA ALA A 35 18.22 6.87 -16.00
C ALA A 35 17.49 7.89 -15.10
N VAL A 36 16.80 7.45 -14.04
CA VAL A 36 16.12 8.33 -13.10
C VAL A 36 17.14 8.98 -12.16
N LYS A 37 17.04 10.29 -11.96
CA LYS A 37 17.84 11.05 -10.99
C LYS A 37 16.98 11.75 -9.95
N SER A 38 15.75 12.09 -10.32
CA SER A 38 14.79 12.77 -9.46
C SER A 38 13.47 12.01 -9.37
N VAL A 39 12.96 11.89 -8.16
CA VAL A 39 11.70 11.19 -7.86
C VAL A 39 10.78 12.13 -7.09
N THR A 40 9.57 12.31 -7.61
CA THR A 40 8.48 12.92 -6.84
C THR A 40 7.73 11.82 -6.11
N VAL A 41 7.72 11.86 -4.78
CA VAL A 41 6.94 10.94 -3.94
C VAL A 41 5.58 11.57 -3.66
N VAL A 42 4.51 10.86 -3.98
CA VAL A 42 3.15 11.31 -3.73
C VAL A 42 2.73 10.86 -2.33
N TYR A 43 2.49 11.82 -1.44
CA TYR A 43 2.04 11.53 -0.08
C TYR A 43 0.61 10.94 -0.10
N PRO A 44 0.38 9.76 0.50
CA PRO A 44 -0.94 9.11 0.48
C PRO A 44 -1.98 9.76 1.39
N GLY A 45 -1.59 10.78 2.18
CA GLY A 45 -2.48 11.39 3.17
C GLY A 45 -2.53 10.60 4.47
N LYS A 46 -3.56 10.87 5.28
CA LYS A 46 -3.76 10.25 6.59
C LYS A 46 -4.00 8.73 6.48
N PRO A 47 -3.52 7.94 7.45
CA PRO A 47 -3.83 6.51 7.50
C PRO A 47 -5.34 6.30 7.70
N VAL A 48 -5.85 5.21 7.16
CA VAL A 48 -7.23 4.75 7.39
C VAL A 48 -7.15 3.39 8.11
N TYR A 49 -7.73 3.33 9.30
CA TYR A 49 -7.68 2.13 10.13
C TYR A 49 -8.97 1.33 10.00
N ILE A 50 -8.86 0.05 9.71
CA ILE A 50 -10.03 -0.77 9.44
C ILE A 50 -9.93 -2.13 10.10
N ALA A 51 -11.09 -2.67 10.46
CA ALA A 51 -11.24 -4.03 10.94
C ALA A 51 -12.34 -4.73 10.15
N PHE A 52 -11.99 -5.82 9.45
CA PHE A 52 -12.94 -6.63 8.69
C PHE A 52 -13.27 -7.93 9.41
N GLY A 53 -14.57 -8.11 9.63
CA GLY A 53 -15.14 -9.33 10.19
C GLY A 53 -15.37 -10.44 9.16
N PRO A 54 -15.92 -11.57 9.62
CA PRO A 54 -15.95 -12.85 8.91
C PRO A 54 -16.93 -12.96 7.76
N SER A 55 -17.79 -11.96 7.55
CA SER A 55 -18.91 -11.99 6.61
C SER A 55 -18.71 -11.13 5.36
N GLY A 56 -17.53 -10.54 5.16
CA GLY A 56 -17.24 -9.68 4.02
C GLY A 56 -15.97 -10.08 3.27
N PRO A 57 -15.88 -9.81 1.96
CA PRO A 57 -14.62 -9.98 1.23
C PRO A 57 -13.55 -9.06 1.83
N VAL A 58 -12.33 -9.58 1.94
CA VAL A 58 -11.20 -8.88 2.57
C VAL A 58 -10.70 -7.78 1.64
N HIS A 59 -11.26 -6.57 1.76
CA HIS A 59 -10.84 -5.41 0.97
C HIS A 59 -10.31 -4.30 1.86
N ILE A 60 -9.02 -4.34 2.16
CA ILE A 60 -8.35 -3.22 2.84
C ILE A 60 -8.36 -2.01 1.90
N PRO A 61 -8.97 -0.86 2.27
CA PRO A 61 -8.93 0.35 1.48
C PRO A 61 -7.49 0.74 1.25
N ILE A 62 -7.10 0.80 -0.01
CA ILE A 62 -5.78 1.24 -0.39
C ILE A 62 -5.89 2.74 -0.63
N PRO A 63 -5.17 3.60 0.14
CA PRO A 63 -5.26 5.04 0.01
C PRO A 63 -5.13 5.44 -1.46
N LEU A 64 -6.17 6.08 -2.01
CA LEU A 64 -6.07 6.69 -3.32
C LEU A 64 -5.64 8.13 -3.12
N PRO A 65 -4.55 8.56 -3.75
CA PRO A 65 -4.19 9.97 -3.78
C PRO A 65 -5.41 10.81 -4.21
N GLY A 66 -5.85 11.74 -3.34
CA GLY A 66 -6.93 12.69 -3.63
C GLY A 66 -8.35 12.15 -3.42
N ALA A 67 -8.51 10.85 -3.15
CA ALA A 67 -9.78 10.28 -2.71
C ALA A 67 -9.73 10.14 -1.19
N GLY A 68 -10.49 10.97 -0.46
CA GLY A 68 -10.60 10.86 1.00
C GLY A 68 -11.08 9.48 1.46
N VAL A 69 -11.24 9.27 2.77
CA VAL A 69 -11.58 7.95 3.38
C VAL A 69 -12.74 7.23 2.66
N VAL A 70 -13.81 7.97 2.31
CA VAL A 70 -14.97 7.45 1.56
C VAL A 70 -14.61 7.05 0.12
N GLY A 71 -13.72 7.79 -0.53
CA GLY A 71 -13.22 7.49 -1.88
C GLY A 71 -12.25 6.31 -1.91
N ALA A 72 -11.42 6.14 -0.87
CA ALA A 72 -10.57 4.96 -0.70
C ALA A 72 -11.40 3.68 -0.46
N LEU A 73 -12.49 3.78 0.32
CA LEU A 73 -13.47 2.71 0.51
C LEU A 73 -14.22 2.40 -0.79
N ALA A 74 -14.70 3.43 -1.51
CA ALA A 74 -15.42 3.28 -2.78
C ALA A 74 -14.53 2.72 -3.91
N ALA A 75 -13.27 3.11 -3.99
CA ALA A 75 -12.33 2.52 -4.94
C ALA A 75 -11.93 1.08 -4.58
N GLY A 76 -11.93 0.73 -3.29
CA GLY A 76 -11.87 -0.67 -2.85
C GLY A 76 -13.06 -1.49 -3.36
N THR A 77 -14.26 -0.90 -3.45
CA THR A 77 -15.46 -1.56 -4.00
C THR A 77 -15.49 -1.65 -5.54
N ALA A 78 -14.66 -0.88 -6.25
CA ALA A 78 -14.64 -0.86 -7.72
C ALA A 78 -14.05 -2.15 -8.34
N ALA A 79 -13.44 -3.02 -7.55
CA ALA A 79 -12.82 -4.26 -8.01
C ALA A 79 -13.63 -5.54 -7.73
N GLY A 80 -14.93 -5.41 -7.43
CA GLY A 80 -15.81 -6.57 -7.32
C GLY A 80 -16.95 -6.37 -6.33
N ALA A 81 -18.13 -6.06 -6.87
CA ALA A 81 -19.47 -6.32 -6.33
C ALA A 81 -19.60 -6.63 -4.82
N VAL A 82 -19.82 -5.62 -3.98
CA VAL A 82 -20.75 -5.69 -2.83
C VAL A 82 -21.07 -4.28 -2.31
N ASN A 83 -21.98 -3.58 -2.99
CA ASN A 83 -22.71 -2.44 -2.42
C ASN A 83 -24.10 -2.84 -1.91
N ALA A 84 -24.38 -4.14 -1.73
CA ALA A 84 -25.73 -4.63 -1.45
C ALA A 84 -25.96 -5.20 -0.04
N GLU A 85 -24.94 -5.45 0.80
CA GLU A 85 -25.15 -6.03 2.14
C GLU A 85 -24.28 -5.41 3.27
N LEU A 86 -23.73 -4.21 3.09
CA LEU A 86 -23.23 -3.39 4.22
C LEU A 86 -24.39 -2.72 4.99
N GLY A 87 -25.57 -3.34 4.95
CA GLY A 87 -26.77 -2.90 5.64
C GLY A 87 -26.72 -3.25 7.12
N LYS A 88 -26.60 -2.21 7.96
CA LYS A 88 -27.23 -2.11 9.29
C LYS A 88 -27.12 -3.36 10.18
N SER A 89 -25.90 -3.72 10.56
CA SER A 89 -25.69 -4.28 11.90
C SER A 89 -24.68 -3.38 12.60
N ASP A 90 -25.09 -2.78 13.71
CA ASP A 90 -24.38 -1.69 14.39
C ASP A 90 -22.99 -2.10 14.92
N ASP A 91 -22.63 -3.39 14.88
CA ASP A 91 -21.37 -3.95 15.40
C ASP A 91 -20.30 -4.25 14.34
N HIS A 92 -20.57 -4.05 13.04
CA HIS A 92 -19.69 -4.52 11.96
C HIS A 92 -19.35 -3.47 10.89
N SER A 93 -19.36 -2.17 11.24
CA SER A 93 -18.86 -1.15 10.32
C SER A 93 -17.35 -1.30 10.10
N PRO A 94 -16.86 -1.44 8.86
CA PRO A 94 -15.42 -1.52 8.57
C PRO A 94 -14.66 -0.25 8.98
N THR A 95 -15.38 0.87 9.18
CA THR A 95 -14.79 2.16 9.61
C THR A 95 -14.75 2.35 11.11
N LEU A 96 -15.35 1.46 11.91
CA LEU A 96 -15.44 1.64 13.37
C LEU A 96 -14.06 1.83 14.01
N LEU A 97 -13.06 1.05 13.57
CA LEU A 97 -11.69 1.21 14.04
C LEU A 97 -11.12 2.59 13.67
N ASN A 98 -11.36 3.08 12.45
CA ASN A 98 -10.93 4.40 12.01
C ASN A 98 -11.51 5.50 12.91
N ASP A 99 -12.80 5.39 13.21
CA ASP A 99 -13.51 6.40 14.02
C ASP A 99 -12.98 6.40 15.45
N LEU A 100 -12.74 5.22 16.03
CA LEU A 100 -12.11 5.08 17.35
C LEU A 100 -10.68 5.67 17.39
N VAL A 101 -9.86 5.35 16.40
CA VAL A 101 -8.49 5.90 16.31
C VAL A 101 -8.53 7.41 16.13
N THR A 102 -9.37 7.92 15.24
CA THR A 102 -9.50 9.35 14.97
C THR A 102 -9.99 10.09 16.21
N ALA A 103 -10.99 9.55 16.92
CA ALA A 103 -11.54 10.17 18.12
C ALA A 103 -10.53 10.21 19.28
N ARG A 104 -9.71 9.16 19.42
CA ARG A 104 -8.78 9.03 20.56
C ARG A 104 -7.40 9.63 20.30
N PHE A 105 -6.90 9.51 19.09
CA PHE A 105 -5.52 9.84 18.72
C PHE A 105 -5.41 10.85 17.56
N GLY A 106 -6.50 11.14 16.86
CA GLY A 106 -6.46 11.98 15.67
C GLY A 106 -5.64 11.34 14.55
N ASP A 107 -4.71 12.11 14.00
CA ASP A 107 -3.73 11.58 13.03
C ASP A 107 -2.53 11.00 13.77
N THR A 108 -2.35 9.68 13.64
CA THR A 108 -1.25 8.94 14.26
C THR A 108 0.11 9.21 13.60
N GLY A 109 0.12 9.83 12.40
CA GLY A 109 1.31 10.05 11.60
C GLY A 109 1.90 8.79 10.97
N LEU A 110 1.18 7.66 10.97
CA LEU A 110 1.68 6.38 10.46
C LEU A 110 2.14 6.48 9.00
N ASN A 111 1.29 7.01 8.11
CA ASN A 111 1.65 7.20 6.71
C ASN A 111 2.82 8.18 6.52
N ARG A 112 2.92 9.23 7.36
CA ARG A 112 4.06 10.17 7.34
C ARG A 112 5.37 9.44 7.63
N ARG A 113 5.42 8.69 8.73
CA ARG A 113 6.62 7.90 9.10
C ARG A 113 6.99 6.90 8.03
N PHE A 114 6.01 6.23 7.43
CA PHE A 114 6.27 5.26 6.37
C PHE A 114 6.80 5.93 5.10
N THR A 115 6.17 7.02 4.65
CA THR A 115 6.67 7.82 3.53
C THR A 115 8.07 8.35 3.80
N ASP A 116 8.37 8.87 4.99
CA ASP A 116 9.71 9.33 5.38
C ASP A 116 10.78 8.23 5.22
N ARG A 117 10.45 6.99 5.60
CA ARG A 117 11.36 5.85 5.44
C ARG A 117 11.57 5.50 3.97
N ILE A 118 10.51 5.47 3.16
CA ILE A 118 10.61 5.25 1.71
C ILE A 118 11.46 6.34 1.04
N GLU A 119 11.25 7.61 1.41
CA GLU A 119 12.07 8.71 0.91
C GLU A 119 13.53 8.61 1.35
N THR A 120 13.77 8.18 2.58
CA THR A 120 15.13 7.95 3.10
C THR A 120 15.86 6.88 2.29
N VAL A 121 15.18 5.77 1.99
CA VAL A 121 15.69 4.71 1.10
C VAL A 121 16.07 5.30 -0.26
N LEU A 122 15.18 6.04 -0.91
CA LEU A 122 15.48 6.68 -2.19
C LEU A 122 16.69 7.62 -2.12
N ARG A 123 16.78 8.46 -1.08
CA ARG A 123 17.93 9.37 -0.89
C ARG A 123 19.23 8.60 -0.69
N ASN A 124 19.21 7.50 0.06
CA ASN A 124 20.37 6.63 0.26
C ASN A 124 20.86 6.00 -1.05
N HIS A 125 19.96 5.74 -1.99
CA HIS A 125 20.28 5.27 -3.35
C HIS A 125 20.59 6.40 -4.35
N GLY A 126 20.78 7.63 -3.86
CA GLY A 126 21.28 8.75 -4.65
C GLY A 126 20.22 9.52 -5.46
N PHE A 127 18.93 9.27 -5.22
CA PHE A 127 17.86 10.02 -5.87
C PHE A 127 17.67 11.39 -5.21
N THR A 128 17.39 12.42 -6.03
CA THR A 128 16.83 13.68 -5.55
C THR A 128 15.33 13.48 -5.30
N VAL A 129 14.90 13.59 -4.05
CA VAL A 129 13.51 13.32 -3.64
C VAL A 129 12.77 14.59 -3.31
N ARG A 130 11.58 14.77 -3.92
CA ARG A 130 10.61 15.80 -3.54
C ARG A 130 9.28 15.15 -3.20
N GLU A 131 8.65 15.58 -2.12
CA GLU A 131 7.28 15.17 -1.81
C GLU A 131 6.26 16.14 -2.42
N VAL A 132 5.12 15.61 -2.84
CA VAL A 132 3.92 16.41 -3.16
C VAL A 132 2.67 15.78 -2.57
N ASP A 133 1.68 16.63 -2.28
CA ASP A 133 0.34 16.16 -1.96
C ASP A 133 -0.33 15.55 -3.20
N ALA A 134 -1.23 14.61 -2.97
CA ALA A 134 -2.01 13.95 -4.00
C ALA A 134 -2.85 14.89 -4.89
N SER A 135 -3.19 16.08 -4.40
CA SER A 135 -3.91 17.11 -5.14
C SER A 135 -3.01 18.02 -5.98
N ALA A 136 -1.68 17.79 -5.97
CA ALA A 136 -0.74 18.62 -6.69
C ALA A 136 -1.01 18.60 -8.20
N PRO A 137 -0.95 19.77 -8.88
CA PRO A 137 -1.26 19.87 -10.29
C PRO A 137 -0.24 19.10 -11.14
N GLY A 138 -0.72 18.52 -12.24
CA GLY A 138 0.11 17.82 -13.22
C GLY A 138 0.43 16.37 -12.87
N LEU A 139 0.06 15.88 -11.67
CA LEU A 139 0.21 14.46 -11.35
C LEU A 139 -0.58 13.57 -12.33
N PRO A 140 -0.06 12.38 -12.67
CA PRO A 140 -0.79 11.43 -13.49
C PRO A 140 -2.09 10.99 -12.83
N THR A 141 -3.07 10.67 -13.68
CA THR A 141 -4.26 9.95 -13.24
C THR A 141 -3.91 8.47 -13.09
N ILE A 142 -4.11 7.94 -11.89
CA ILE A 142 -3.88 6.52 -11.57
C ILE A 142 -5.18 5.74 -11.63
N LYS A 143 -5.18 4.60 -12.31
CA LYS A 143 -6.28 3.65 -12.35
C LYS A 143 -5.78 2.23 -12.17
N PRO A 144 -6.40 1.40 -11.31
CA PRO A 144 -6.15 -0.03 -11.32
C PRO A 144 -6.77 -0.68 -12.56
N ASP A 145 -6.15 -1.75 -13.08
CA ASP A 145 -6.78 -2.66 -14.02
C ASP A 145 -7.57 -3.78 -13.32
N GLU A 146 -8.11 -4.71 -14.10
CA GLU A 146 -8.88 -5.86 -13.62
C GLU A 146 -8.07 -6.81 -12.71
N HIS A 147 -6.73 -6.74 -12.77
CA HIS A 147 -5.81 -7.53 -11.94
C HIS A 147 -5.18 -6.70 -10.81
N PHE A 148 -5.73 -5.51 -10.52
CA PHE A 148 -5.23 -4.57 -9.51
C PHE A 148 -3.84 -3.98 -9.79
N ALA A 149 -3.30 -4.18 -11.00
CA ALA A 149 -2.07 -3.51 -11.40
C ALA A 149 -2.36 -2.03 -11.65
N LEU A 150 -1.46 -1.14 -11.22
CA LEU A 150 -1.66 0.30 -11.35
C LEU A 150 -1.14 0.79 -12.69
N HIS A 151 -1.99 1.56 -13.38
CA HIS A 151 -1.66 2.25 -14.62
C HIS A 151 -1.74 3.75 -14.42
N ALA A 152 -0.74 4.47 -14.91
CA ALA A 152 -0.68 5.91 -14.91
C ALA A 152 -0.98 6.45 -16.31
N SER A 153 -1.69 7.59 -16.38
CA SER A 153 -2.10 8.22 -17.63
C SER A 153 -2.21 9.73 -17.47
N GLY A 154 -2.11 10.46 -18.58
CA GLY A 154 -2.21 11.93 -18.61
C GLY A 154 -1.10 12.56 -19.43
N ALA A 155 -0.94 13.87 -19.30
CA ALA A 155 0.20 14.58 -19.88
C ALA A 155 1.49 14.25 -19.10
N PRO A 156 2.67 14.26 -19.75
CA PRO A 156 3.96 14.04 -19.09
C PRO A 156 4.18 14.95 -17.88
N TYR A 157 4.55 14.36 -16.75
CA TYR A 157 4.83 15.11 -15.52
C TYR A 157 6.17 15.83 -15.64
N GLN A 158 6.18 17.15 -15.44
CA GLN A 158 7.39 17.98 -15.60
C GLN A 158 8.18 18.16 -14.29
N GLY A 159 7.70 17.58 -13.20
CA GLY A 159 8.25 17.87 -11.87
C GLY A 159 9.50 17.08 -11.50
N SER A 160 9.74 15.93 -12.13
CA SER A 160 10.85 15.00 -11.84
C SER A 160 10.92 13.93 -12.93
N ASP A 161 11.97 13.10 -12.95
CA ASP A 161 12.14 12.02 -13.94
C ASP A 161 11.15 10.86 -13.71
N ALA A 162 10.74 10.66 -12.46
CA ALA A 162 9.74 9.66 -12.08
C ALA A 162 8.81 10.15 -10.97
N VAL A 163 7.64 9.51 -10.86
CA VAL A 163 6.66 9.73 -9.80
C VAL A 163 6.42 8.41 -9.06
N LEU A 164 6.60 8.41 -7.74
CA LEU A 164 6.37 7.26 -6.86
C LEU A 164 5.04 7.39 -6.12
N PHE A 165 4.20 6.37 -6.27
CA PHE A 165 2.96 6.22 -5.51
C PHE A 165 3.13 5.16 -4.45
N VAL A 166 2.99 5.54 -3.18
CA VAL A 166 3.03 4.65 -2.03
C VAL A 166 1.59 4.40 -1.57
N ARG A 167 1.02 3.26 -1.96
CA ARG A 167 -0.38 2.93 -1.74
C ARG A 167 -0.48 1.64 -0.94
N VAL A 168 -0.22 1.69 0.36
CA VAL A 168 -0.32 0.53 1.26
C VAL A 168 -1.35 0.83 2.34
N GLY A 169 -2.39 0.01 2.41
CA GLY A 169 -3.37 0.04 3.49
C GLY A 169 -3.04 -1.00 4.56
N THR A 170 -3.37 -0.70 5.81
CA THR A 170 -3.18 -1.61 6.95
C THR A 170 -4.49 -1.83 7.68
N GLY A 171 -4.71 -3.03 8.20
CA GLY A 171 -5.90 -3.31 9.00
C GLY A 171 -5.85 -4.64 9.72
N TYR A 172 -6.90 -4.88 10.48
CA TYR A 172 -7.18 -6.15 11.13
C TYR A 172 -8.22 -6.93 10.33
N VAL A 173 -7.97 -8.22 10.13
CA VAL A 173 -8.86 -9.07 9.34
C VAL A 173 -9.08 -10.40 10.05
N SER A 174 -10.32 -10.85 10.11
CA SER A 174 -10.66 -12.21 10.54
C SER A 174 -11.24 -13.03 9.37
N PRO A 175 -10.72 -14.24 9.09
CA PRO A 175 -11.24 -15.10 8.02
C PRO A 175 -12.54 -15.83 8.37
N GLY A 176 -13.05 -15.72 9.61
CA GLY A 176 -14.26 -16.43 10.03
C GLY A 176 -14.62 -16.15 11.49
N ARG A 177 -15.88 -16.37 11.86
CA ARG A 177 -16.44 -15.94 13.17
C ARG A 177 -15.69 -16.48 14.38
N TYR A 178 -15.02 -17.62 14.22
CA TYR A 178 -14.26 -18.30 15.27
C TYR A 178 -12.75 -18.08 15.14
N HIS A 179 -12.32 -17.15 14.28
CA HIS A 179 -10.92 -16.79 14.09
C HIS A 179 -10.63 -15.40 14.66
N ALA A 180 -9.45 -15.27 15.26
CA ALA A 180 -8.95 -13.98 15.71
C ALA A 180 -8.77 -13.02 14.52
N TYR A 181 -8.98 -11.74 14.79
CA TYR A 181 -8.52 -10.63 13.98
C TYR A 181 -6.99 -10.62 13.99
N THR A 182 -6.41 -10.62 12.80
CA THR A 182 -4.96 -10.67 12.55
C THR A 182 -4.53 -9.49 11.69
N ARG A 183 -3.30 -9.04 11.87
CA ARG A 183 -2.76 -7.89 11.15
C ARG A 183 -2.53 -8.23 9.68
N ARG A 184 -2.87 -7.28 8.80
CA ARG A 184 -2.60 -7.38 7.37
C ARG A 184 -2.24 -6.01 6.78
N ALA A 185 -1.29 -6.01 5.85
CA ALA A 185 -0.96 -4.87 5.01
C ALA A 185 -1.11 -5.30 3.54
N ILE A 186 -1.83 -4.51 2.74
CA ILE A 186 -2.06 -4.79 1.32
C ILE A 186 -1.89 -3.50 0.53
N GLY A 187 -1.28 -3.60 -0.64
CA GLY A 187 -1.28 -2.51 -1.59
C GLY A 187 -0.18 -2.60 -2.61
N ASN A 188 0.22 -1.45 -3.14
CA ASN A 188 1.29 -1.37 -4.13
C ASN A 188 2.18 -0.15 -3.86
N ILE A 189 3.48 -0.30 -4.09
CA ILE A 189 4.42 0.81 -4.20
C ILE A 189 4.90 0.82 -5.64
N VAL A 190 4.54 1.84 -6.42
CA VAL A 190 4.79 1.86 -7.87
C VAL A 190 5.43 3.17 -8.29
N MET A 191 6.56 3.07 -8.98
CA MET A 191 7.26 4.18 -9.59
C MET A 191 6.96 4.18 -11.09
N PHE A 192 6.44 5.30 -11.59
CA PHE A 192 6.20 5.52 -13.01
C PHE A 192 7.20 6.52 -13.56
N LYS A 193 7.70 6.26 -14.77
CA LYS A 193 8.48 7.24 -15.52
C LYS A 193 7.60 8.44 -15.88
N SER A 194 8.08 9.66 -15.69
CA SER A 194 7.24 10.86 -15.81
C SER A 194 6.82 11.19 -17.25
N ASP A 195 7.59 10.76 -18.25
CA ASP A 195 7.35 11.08 -19.66
C ASP A 195 6.44 10.07 -20.37
N THR A 196 6.56 8.78 -20.04
CA THR A 196 5.79 7.69 -20.66
C THR A 196 4.75 7.06 -19.76
N TYR A 197 4.87 7.26 -18.44
CA TYR A 197 4.08 6.55 -17.42
C TYR A 197 4.19 5.03 -17.45
N GLU A 198 5.28 4.52 -18.03
CA GLU A 198 5.67 3.12 -17.84
C GLU A 198 6.10 2.88 -16.39
N ALA A 199 5.63 1.78 -15.80
CA ALA A 199 6.05 1.37 -14.46
C ALA A 199 7.49 0.86 -14.52
N ILE A 200 8.38 1.53 -13.78
CA ILE A 200 9.82 1.21 -13.75
C ILE A 200 10.22 0.44 -12.50
N LEU A 201 9.41 0.54 -11.45
CA LEU A 201 9.50 -0.24 -10.23
C LEU A 201 8.08 -0.48 -9.72
N SER A 202 7.77 -1.71 -9.36
CA SER A 202 6.51 -2.09 -8.73
C SER A 202 6.79 -3.09 -7.62
N GLN A 203 6.23 -2.85 -6.45
CA GLN A 203 6.17 -3.80 -5.34
C GLN A 203 4.73 -4.00 -4.95
N HIS A 204 4.23 -5.22 -5.14
CA HIS A 204 2.94 -5.63 -4.61
C HIS A 204 3.13 -6.04 -3.15
N VAL A 205 2.43 -5.36 -2.24
CA VAL A 205 2.44 -5.67 -0.82
C VAL A 205 1.26 -6.57 -0.51
N ASN A 206 1.54 -7.77 -0.01
CA ASN A 206 0.56 -8.66 0.60
C ASN A 206 1.21 -9.32 1.81
N TRP A 207 1.14 -8.63 2.94
CA TRP A 207 1.75 -9.04 4.19
C TRP A 207 0.67 -9.39 5.21
N LYS A 208 0.84 -10.50 5.90
CA LYS A 208 -0.05 -10.97 6.96
C LYS A 208 0.78 -11.57 8.09
N GLN A 209 0.45 -11.20 9.33
CA GLN A 209 0.97 -11.87 10.51
C GLN A 209 -0.19 -12.45 11.31
N SER A 210 -0.21 -13.78 11.43
CA SER A 210 -1.33 -14.49 12.07
C SER A 210 -1.01 -15.00 13.45
N ASP A 211 0.27 -15.17 13.80
CA ASP A 211 0.72 -15.75 15.08
C ASP A 211 1.66 -14.76 15.79
N ASP A 212 1.09 -13.73 16.40
CA ASP A 212 1.81 -12.71 17.17
C ASP A 212 0.99 -12.23 18.38
N ALA A 213 1.56 -11.27 19.14
CA ALA A 213 0.90 -10.66 20.30
C ALA A 213 -0.27 -9.72 19.91
N TYR A 214 -0.38 -9.36 18.63
CA TYR A 214 -1.36 -8.40 18.12
C TYR A 214 -2.59 -9.13 17.54
N ARG A 215 -3.10 -10.12 18.27
CA ARG A 215 -4.27 -10.91 17.87
C ARG A 215 -5.43 -10.63 18.79
N TYR A 216 -6.61 -10.40 18.20
CA TYR A 216 -7.78 -9.99 18.96
C TYR A 216 -8.98 -10.87 18.64
N ALA A 217 -9.76 -11.25 19.65
CA ALA A 217 -10.94 -12.06 19.46
C ALA A 217 -12.12 -11.27 18.85
N SER A 218 -12.12 -9.95 18.98
CA SER A 218 -13.20 -9.06 18.50
C SER A 218 -12.68 -7.64 18.21
N VAL A 219 -13.53 -6.84 17.54
CA VAL A 219 -13.27 -5.41 17.34
C VAL A 219 -13.31 -4.62 18.65
N ASP A 220 -14.12 -5.04 19.62
CA ASP A 220 -14.14 -4.40 20.95
C ASP A 220 -12.82 -4.61 21.71
N ALA A 221 -12.22 -5.79 21.58
CA ALA A 221 -10.91 -6.06 22.16
C ALA A 221 -9.82 -5.19 21.50
N LEU A 222 -9.88 -5.01 20.18
CA LEU A 222 -9.04 -4.06 19.45
C LEU A 222 -9.23 -2.62 19.96
N GLY A 223 -10.48 -2.17 20.12
CA GLY A 223 -10.80 -0.84 20.61
C GLY A 223 -10.35 -0.57 22.05
N SER A 224 -10.38 -1.61 22.90
CA SER A 224 -9.93 -1.54 24.29
C SER A 224 -8.41 -1.42 24.40
N ASP A 225 -7.67 -2.02 23.48
CA ASP A 225 -6.20 -2.02 23.42
C ASP A 225 -5.64 -1.22 22.24
N LEU A 226 -6.31 -0.09 21.94
CA LEU A 226 -6.15 0.61 20.67
C LEU A 226 -4.73 1.08 20.36
N GLN A 227 -3.96 1.51 21.37
CA GLN A 227 -2.57 1.94 21.15
C GLN A 227 -1.71 0.75 20.71
N HIS A 228 -1.79 -0.38 21.42
CA HIS A 228 -1.04 -1.58 21.07
C HIS A 228 -1.47 -2.12 19.70
N ALA A 229 -2.77 -2.05 19.39
CA ALA A 229 -3.28 -2.40 18.08
C ALA A 229 -2.70 -1.53 16.95
N ILE A 230 -2.53 -0.22 17.17
CA ILE A 230 -1.89 0.71 16.22
C ILE A 230 -0.41 0.39 16.06
N ASP A 231 0.31 0.16 17.17
CA ASP A 231 1.74 -0.19 17.15
C ASP A 231 1.98 -1.45 16.31
N GLY A 232 1.08 -2.44 16.45
CA GLY A 232 1.08 -3.62 15.60
C GLY A 232 0.90 -3.28 14.10
N LEU A 233 -0.05 -2.42 13.74
CA LEU A 233 -0.20 -2.04 12.32
C LEU A 233 1.00 -1.25 11.80
N GLU A 234 1.64 -0.46 12.65
CA GLU A 234 2.87 0.24 12.33
C GLU A 234 4.01 -0.73 12.02
N GLU A 235 4.26 -1.72 12.89
CA GLU A 235 5.27 -2.74 12.62
C GLU A 235 5.04 -3.45 11.28
N GLY A 236 3.78 -3.81 10.97
CA GLY A 236 3.44 -4.48 9.72
C GLY A 236 3.68 -3.63 8.48
N LEU A 237 3.42 -2.32 8.59
CA LEU A 237 3.70 -1.37 7.51
C LEU A 237 5.21 -1.12 7.35
N MET A 238 5.92 -0.91 8.46
CA MET A 238 7.36 -0.67 8.46
C MET A 238 8.16 -1.89 7.98
N ALA A 239 7.63 -3.11 8.16
CA ALA A 239 8.21 -4.33 7.59
C ALA A 239 8.28 -4.32 6.05
N GLN A 240 7.62 -3.38 5.36
CA GLN A 240 7.69 -3.23 3.90
C GLN A 240 8.83 -2.32 3.43
N VAL A 241 9.51 -1.60 4.34
CA VAL A 241 10.64 -0.72 4.00
C VAL A 241 11.85 -1.53 3.55
N ASP A 242 12.24 -2.57 4.29
CA ASP A 242 13.41 -3.40 3.93
C ASP A 242 13.23 -4.14 2.59
N PRO A 243 12.06 -4.75 2.28
CA PRO A 243 11.80 -5.27 0.94
C PRO A 243 11.93 -4.21 -0.15
N PHE A 244 11.44 -2.99 0.09
CA PHE A 244 11.55 -1.88 -0.87
C PHE A 244 13.01 -1.47 -1.10
N ASP A 245 13.81 -1.35 -0.05
CA ASP A 245 15.24 -1.02 -0.12
C ASP A 245 16.03 -2.03 -0.98
N LYS A 246 15.76 -3.32 -0.77
CA LYS A 246 16.39 -4.40 -1.55
C LYS A 246 16.06 -4.38 -3.03
N LEU A 247 15.03 -3.64 -3.47
CA LEU A 247 14.74 -3.46 -4.89
C LEU A 247 15.82 -2.67 -5.61
N PHE A 248 16.67 -1.93 -4.89
CA PHE A 248 17.77 -1.16 -5.48
C PHE A 248 19.09 -1.95 -5.51
N ASP A 249 19.27 -2.95 -4.65
CA ASP A 249 20.55 -3.67 -4.47
C ASP A 249 20.86 -4.79 -5.48
N ALA A 250 19.89 -5.31 -6.24
CA ALA A 250 20.15 -6.50 -7.07
C ALA A 250 21.11 -6.18 -8.26
N PRO A 251 22.18 -6.97 -8.45
CA PRO A 251 23.19 -6.70 -9.46
C PRO A 251 22.68 -6.87 -10.90
N GLN A 252 23.27 -6.10 -11.82
CA GLN A 252 23.09 -6.25 -13.27
C GLN A 252 23.49 -7.67 -13.69
N ARG A 253 22.60 -8.39 -14.35
CA ARG A 253 22.95 -9.62 -15.09
C ARG A 253 22.66 -9.42 -16.56
#